data_AF-A0A0C3G7L2-F1
#
_entry.id   AF-A0A0C3G7L2-F1
#
_cell.length_a   1.000
_cell.length_b   1.000
_cell.length_c   1.000
_cell.angle_alpha   90.00
_cell.angle_beta   90.00
_cell.angle_gamma   90.00
#
_symmetry.space_group_name_H-M   'P 1'
#
loop_
_entity.id
_entity.type
_entity.pdbx_description
1 polymer ?
#
loop_
_entity_poly.entity_id
_entity_poly.type
_entity_poly.pdbx_seq_one_letter_code
_entity_poly.pdbx_strand_id
1 'polypeptide(L)'
;LIKSMQIGADLVYRKGLLRKGVGLCHGVAGSVYALLAVSEILDPSGDFDQTDSYLLRATELAHLATTYQSLTNSGEMFTPDHPWSLYEGVAGMCCAWGTILHKLGAESSESNKTRMPAYTDIG
;
A
#
# COMPACT_ATOMS: atom_id res chain seq x y z
N LEU A 1 18.58 -12.44 0.26
CA LEU A 1 18.00 -11.08 0.21
C LEU A 1 16.68 -11.04 -0.58
N ILE A 2 16.66 -11.42 -1.87
CA ILE A 2 15.42 -11.40 -2.69
C ILE A 2 14.33 -12.33 -2.11
N LYS A 3 14.68 -13.59 -1.81
CA LYS A 3 13.73 -14.57 -1.25
C LYS A 3 13.07 -14.09 0.06
N SER A 4 13.82 -13.42 0.93
CA SER A 4 13.28 -12.85 2.18
C SER A 4 12.33 -11.68 1.92
N MET A 5 12.59 -10.85 0.89
CA MET A 5 11.65 -9.79 0.48
C MET A 5 10.35 -10.39 -0.05
N GLN A 6 10.44 -11.42 -0.91
CA GLN A 6 9.26 -12.10 -1.45
C GLN A 6 8.40 -12.69 -0.32
N ILE A 7 9.01 -13.42 0.62
CA ILE A 7 8.30 -13.99 1.79
C ILE A 7 7.64 -12.89 2.63
N GLY A 8 8.36 -11.79 2.88
CA GLY A 8 7.83 -10.64 3.63
C GLY A 8 6.65 -9.99 2.91
N ALA A 9 6.78 -9.74 1.61
CA ALA A 9 5.74 -9.16 0.78
C ALA A 9 4.51 -10.08 0.67
N ASP A 10 4.70 -11.40 0.55
CA ASP A 10 3.61 -12.37 0.55
C ASP A 10 2.85 -12.40 1.87
N LEU A 11 3.56 -12.19 2.99
CA LEU A 11 2.94 -12.08 4.30
C LEU A 11 2.15 -10.77 4.43
N VAL A 12 2.75 -9.65 4.03
CA VAL A 12 2.09 -8.33 4.01
C VAL A 12 0.87 -8.37 3.10
N TYR A 13 0.93 -8.99 1.94
CA TYR A 13 -0.21 -9.09 1.05
C TYR A 13 -1.36 -9.91 1.68
N ARG A 14 -1.06 -11.09 2.23
CA ARG A 14 -2.08 -11.97 2.84
C ARG A 14 -2.66 -11.46 4.15
N LYS A 15 -1.97 -10.58 4.87
CA LYS A 15 -2.34 -10.11 6.22
C LYS A 15 -2.45 -8.59 6.33
N GLY A 16 -2.26 -7.87 5.23
CA GLY A 16 -2.15 -6.40 5.20
C GLY A 16 -3.48 -5.67 5.28
N LEU A 17 -4.60 -6.38 5.10
CA LEU A 17 -5.95 -5.86 5.39
C LEU A 17 -6.17 -5.90 6.90
N LEU A 18 -5.57 -4.93 7.59
CA LEU A 18 -5.51 -4.88 9.03
C LEU A 18 -6.84 -4.45 9.64
N ARG A 19 -7.28 -5.18 10.68
CA ARG A 19 -8.42 -4.77 11.52
C ARG A 19 -8.17 -3.47 12.28
N LYS A 20 -6.91 -3.04 12.42
CA LYS A 20 -6.56 -1.86 13.23
C LYS A 20 -7.00 -0.53 12.61
N GLY A 21 -7.15 -0.48 11.29
CA GLY A 21 -7.52 0.74 10.57
C GLY A 21 -6.79 0.87 9.24
N VAL A 22 -7.07 1.95 8.52
CA VAL A 22 -6.60 2.17 7.15
C VAL A 22 -5.34 3.05 7.05
N GLY A 23 -4.94 3.73 8.12
CA GLY A 23 -3.83 4.70 8.10
C GLY A 23 -2.43 4.15 7.81
N LEU A 24 -1.44 5.04 7.76
CA LEU A 24 -0.05 4.71 7.42
C LEU A 24 0.76 4.05 8.55
N CYS A 25 0.53 4.45 9.81
CA CYS A 25 1.40 4.06 10.93
C CYS A 25 1.37 2.55 11.18
N HIS A 26 0.18 1.96 11.14
CA HIS A 26 -0.05 0.55 11.45
C HIS A 26 -1.40 0.09 10.86
N GLY A 27 -1.73 0.63 9.69
CA GLY A 27 -2.96 0.32 8.96
C GLY A 27 -2.67 -0.12 7.53
N VAL A 28 -3.75 -0.27 6.75
CA VAL A 28 -3.67 -0.84 5.40
C VAL A 28 -2.77 -0.01 4.47
N ALA A 29 -2.76 1.33 4.58
CA ALA A 29 -1.90 2.19 3.76
C ALA A 29 -0.42 1.85 3.95
N GLY A 30 0.03 1.58 5.18
CA GLY A 30 1.41 1.17 5.45
C GLY A 30 1.77 -0.16 4.76
N SER A 31 0.85 -1.13 4.81
CA SER A 31 0.99 -2.42 4.09
C SER A 31 1.08 -2.22 2.57
N VAL A 32 0.27 -1.32 2.01
CA VAL A 32 0.31 -0.95 0.58
C VAL A 32 1.68 -0.37 0.22
N TYR A 33 2.18 0.60 1.00
CA TYR A 33 3.51 1.19 0.77
C TYR A 33 4.65 0.16 0.84
N ALA A 34 4.55 -0.84 1.72
CA ALA A 34 5.53 -1.93 1.77
C ALA A 34 5.53 -2.77 0.47
N LEU A 35 4.36 -3.06 -0.11
CA LEU A 35 4.25 -3.77 -1.39
C LEU A 35 4.77 -2.91 -2.55
N LEU A 36 4.48 -1.61 -2.56
CA LEU A 36 4.99 -0.67 -3.57
C LEU A 36 6.52 -0.54 -3.53
N ALA A 37 7.12 -0.55 -2.34
CA ALA A 37 8.57 -0.55 -2.20
C ALA A 37 9.22 -1.84 -2.72
N VAL A 38 8.54 -2.97 -2.60
CA VAL A 38 9.02 -4.26 -3.14
C VAL A 38 8.86 -4.30 -4.67
N SER A 39 7.77 -3.75 -5.21
CA SER A 39 7.54 -3.72 -6.67
C SER A 39 8.60 -2.91 -7.41
N GLU A 40 9.19 -1.90 -6.79
CA GLU A 40 10.35 -1.17 -7.36
C GLU A 40 11.55 -2.04 -7.70
N ILE A 41 11.75 -3.09 -6.91
CA ILE A 41 12.93 -3.95 -7.01
C ILE A 41 12.59 -5.19 -7.84
N LEU A 42 11.39 -5.73 -7.65
CA LEU A 42 10.97 -7.03 -8.20
C LEU A 42 10.08 -6.93 -9.44
N ASP A 43 9.47 -5.76 -9.71
CA ASP A 43 8.66 -5.47 -10.90
C ASP A 43 9.32 -4.36 -11.78
N PRO A 44 10.60 -4.44 -12.16
CA PRO A 44 11.31 -3.33 -12.82
C PRO A 44 10.78 -3.01 -14.22
N SER A 45 10.18 -3.98 -14.90
CA SER A 45 9.65 -3.84 -16.26
C SER A 45 8.31 -3.11 -16.31
N GLY A 46 7.62 -2.95 -15.17
CA GLY A 46 6.25 -2.45 -15.13
C GLY A 46 5.23 -3.36 -15.86
N ASP A 47 5.64 -4.55 -16.30
CA ASP A 47 4.77 -5.48 -17.00
C ASP A 47 3.75 -6.09 -16.03
N PHE A 48 2.49 -5.70 -16.23
CA PHE A 48 1.33 -6.23 -15.53
C PHE A 48 0.97 -7.67 -15.95
N ASP A 49 1.65 -8.20 -16.97
CA ASP A 49 1.37 -9.53 -17.52
C ASP A 49 1.90 -10.66 -16.62
N GLN A 50 2.68 -10.33 -15.59
CA GLN A 50 3.10 -11.27 -14.56
C GLN A 50 2.02 -11.40 -13.49
N THR A 51 1.50 -12.62 -13.35
CA THR A 51 0.53 -13.02 -12.30
C THR A 51 1.03 -12.76 -10.87
N ASP A 52 2.32 -12.43 -10.71
CA ASP A 52 3.00 -12.24 -9.43
C ASP A 52 3.44 -10.79 -9.14
N SER A 53 2.92 -9.81 -9.88
CA SER A 53 3.26 -8.39 -9.67
C SER A 53 2.88 -7.90 -8.27
N TYR A 54 3.86 -7.32 -7.58
CA TYR A 54 3.65 -6.65 -6.29
C TYR A 54 2.91 -5.32 -6.42
N LEU A 55 3.03 -4.62 -7.56
CA LEU A 55 2.22 -3.42 -7.84
C LEU A 55 0.73 -3.77 -7.96
N LEU A 56 0.39 -4.87 -8.63
CA LEU A 56 -0.99 -5.36 -8.70
C LEU A 56 -1.52 -5.73 -7.31
N ARG A 57 -0.73 -6.47 -6.52
CA ARG A 57 -1.07 -6.83 -5.14
C ARG A 57 -1.27 -5.61 -4.24
N ALA A 58 -0.44 -4.57 -4.39
CA ALA A 58 -0.60 -3.30 -3.68
C ALA A 58 -1.92 -2.60 -4.06
N THR A 59 -2.26 -2.62 -5.35
CA THR A 59 -3.49 -2.05 -5.89
C THR A 59 -4.73 -2.80 -5.40
N GLU A 60 -4.70 -4.13 -5.41
CA GLU A 60 -5.78 -4.97 -4.88
C GLU A 60 -5.99 -4.73 -3.39
N LEU A 61 -4.91 -4.68 -2.60
CA LEU A 61 -5.01 -4.40 -1.18
C LEU A 61 -5.59 -3.00 -0.90
N ALA A 62 -5.18 -1.99 -1.69
CA ALA A 62 -5.74 -0.65 -1.61
C ALA A 62 -7.22 -0.61 -2.03
N HIS A 63 -7.61 -1.41 -3.03
CA HIS A 63 -8.99 -1.58 -3.46
C HIS A 63 -9.85 -2.20 -2.37
N LEU A 64 -9.41 -3.28 -1.72
CA LEU A 64 -10.10 -3.87 -0.57
C LEU A 64 -10.30 -2.85 0.56
N ALA A 65 -9.31 -1.98 0.81
CA ALA A 65 -9.40 -0.93 1.82
C ALA A 65 -10.50 0.11 1.54
N THR A 66 -11.04 0.21 0.32
CA THR A 66 -12.19 1.11 0.03
C THR A 66 -13.45 0.70 0.78
N THR A 67 -13.55 -0.57 1.20
CA THR A 67 -14.66 -1.10 2.00
C THR A 67 -14.55 -0.80 3.50
N TYR A 68 -13.55 -0.01 3.93
CA TYR A 68 -13.26 0.23 5.35
C TYR A 68 -14.47 0.70 6.15
N GLN A 69 -15.33 1.55 5.59
CA GLN A 69 -16.53 2.02 6.28
C GLN A 69 -17.46 0.87 6.64
N SER A 70 -17.64 -0.10 5.75
CA SER A 70 -18.43 -1.29 6.03
C SER A 70 -17.79 -2.12 7.14
N LEU A 71 -16.48 -2.30 7.10
CA LEU A 71 -15.73 -3.07 8.10
C LEU A 71 -15.73 -2.39 9.47
N THR A 72 -15.68 -1.06 9.52
CA THR A 72 -15.81 -0.32 10.78
C THR A 72 -17.24 -0.41 11.33
N ASN A 73 -18.24 -0.34 10.46
CA ASN A 73 -19.65 -0.45 10.87
C ASN A 73 -20.00 -1.86 11.37
N SER A 74 -19.40 -2.91 10.80
CA SER A 74 -19.58 -4.29 11.26
C SER A 74 -18.74 -4.65 12.50
N GLY A 75 -17.82 -3.76 12.92
CA GLY A 75 -16.89 -4.01 14.03
C GLY A 75 -15.71 -4.93 13.67
N GLU A 76 -15.54 -5.26 12.40
CA GLU A 76 -14.40 -6.03 11.91
C GLU A 76 -13.10 -5.21 11.82
N MET A 77 -13.24 -3.88 11.70
CA MET A 77 -12.15 -2.91 11.74
C MET A 77 -12.40 -1.85 12.82
N PHE A 78 -11.35 -1.41 13.50
CA PHE A 78 -11.41 -0.33 14.48
C PHE A 78 -11.55 1.04 13.80
N THR A 79 -12.31 1.93 14.45
CA THR A 79 -12.31 3.35 14.10
C THR A 79 -11.08 4.01 14.74
N PRO A 80 -10.21 4.67 13.96
CA PRO A 80 -9.05 5.37 14.52
C PRO A 80 -9.45 6.58 15.36
N ASP A 81 -8.57 7.03 16.26
CA ASP A 81 -8.79 8.23 17.08
C ASP A 81 -8.92 9.49 16.22
N HIS A 82 -8.11 9.59 15.14
CA HIS A 82 -8.21 10.65 14.14
C HIS A 82 -8.51 10.07 12.75
N PRO A 83 -9.79 9.79 12.41
CA PRO A 83 -10.19 9.05 11.20
C PRO A 83 -9.76 9.66 9.86
N TRP A 84 -9.45 10.95 9.85
CA TRP A 84 -9.09 11.70 8.64
C TRP A 84 -7.60 12.10 8.58
N SER A 85 -6.81 11.74 9.59
CA SER A 85 -5.39 12.08 9.66
C SER A 85 -4.53 11.25 8.70
N LEU A 86 -3.30 11.70 8.46
CA LEU A 86 -2.34 11.02 7.59
C LEU A 86 -1.90 9.65 8.14
N TYR A 87 -1.55 9.59 9.42
CA TYR A 87 -0.95 8.40 10.02
C TYR A 87 -1.96 7.37 10.54
N GLU A 88 -3.17 7.79 10.91
CA GLU A 88 -4.19 6.89 11.48
C GLU A 88 -5.38 6.69 10.54
N GLY A 89 -5.66 7.69 9.70
CA GLY A 89 -6.91 7.82 8.98
C GLY A 89 -6.82 7.66 7.47
N VAL A 90 -7.90 8.08 6.81
CA VAL A 90 -8.13 7.92 5.37
C VAL A 90 -7.12 8.71 4.52
N ALA A 91 -6.58 9.83 5.02
CA ALA A 91 -5.59 10.61 4.27
C ALA A 91 -4.35 9.77 3.92
N GLY A 92 -3.96 8.82 4.77
CA GLY A 92 -2.91 7.84 4.45
C GLY A 92 -3.22 6.98 3.23
N MET A 93 -4.46 6.51 3.11
CA MET A 93 -4.92 5.78 1.92
C MET A 93 -5.00 6.66 0.68
N CYS A 94 -5.41 7.92 0.81
CA CYS A 94 -5.40 8.88 -0.30
C CYS A 94 -3.98 9.03 -0.88
N CYS A 95 -2.97 9.17 -0.01
CA CYS A 95 -1.58 9.21 -0.45
C CYS A 95 -1.16 7.89 -1.12
N ALA A 96 -1.54 6.74 -0.56
CA ALA A 96 -1.23 5.44 -1.16
C ALA A 96 -1.81 5.29 -2.58
N TRP A 97 -3.07 5.70 -2.78
CA TRP A 97 -3.70 5.74 -4.10
C TRP A 97 -3.01 6.70 -5.07
N GLY A 98 -2.60 7.88 -4.61
CA GLY A 98 -1.82 8.81 -5.43
C GLY A 98 -0.53 8.17 -5.96
N THR A 99 0.19 7.45 -5.10
CA THR A 99 1.41 6.72 -5.49
C THR A 99 1.12 5.56 -6.44
N ILE A 100 0.04 4.79 -6.23
CA ILE A 100 -0.39 3.74 -7.15
C ILE A 100 -0.69 4.33 -8.53
N LEU A 101 -1.53 5.37 -8.61
CA LEU A 101 -1.91 6.01 -9.87
C LEU A 101 -0.70 6.58 -10.60
N HIS A 102 0.23 7.18 -9.87
CA HIS A 102 1.48 7.68 -10.44
C HIS A 102 2.30 6.54 -11.07
N LYS A 103 2.46 5.41 -10.37
CA LYS A 103 3.20 4.24 -10.89
C LYS A 103 2.51 3.57 -12.07
N LEU A 104 1.17 3.50 -12.07
CA LEU A 104 0.41 2.96 -13.20
C LEU A 104 0.51 3.83 -14.46
N GLY A 105 0.66 5.16 -14.29
CA GLY A 105 0.80 6.11 -15.40
C GLY A 105 2.24 6.45 -15.80
N ALA A 106 3.25 5.89 -15.14
CA ALA A 106 4.64 6.22 -15.39
C ALA A 106 5.19 5.44 -16.60
N GLU A 107 5.58 6.14 -17.67
CA GLU A 107 6.21 5.54 -18.86
C GLU A 107 7.75 5.40 -18.73
N SER A 108 8.37 5.87 -17.63
CA SER A 108 9.82 5.88 -17.45
C SER A 108 10.29 5.37 -16.08
N SER A 109 11.47 4.72 -16.07
CA SER A 109 12.08 4.06 -14.91
C SER A 109 12.47 5.01 -13.76
N GLU A 110 12.81 6.27 -14.05
CA GLU A 110 13.19 7.27 -13.04
C GLU A 110 12.00 7.75 -12.19
N SER A 111 10.78 7.58 -12.70
CA SER A 111 9.51 7.96 -12.05
C SER A 111 8.96 6.89 -11.11
N ASN A 112 9.63 5.74 -10.98
CA ASN A 112 9.08 4.59 -10.25
C ASN A 112 9.40 4.61 -8.74
N LYS A 113 9.96 5.67 -8.18
CA LYS A 113 10.38 5.68 -6.76
C LYS A 113 9.19 5.84 -5.81
N THR A 114 9.01 4.90 -4.88
CA THR A 114 7.99 4.98 -3.82
C THR A 114 8.44 5.98 -2.79
N ARG A 115 7.59 6.97 -2.57
CA ARG A 115 7.76 7.96 -1.51
C ARG A 115 6.63 7.83 -0.51
N MET A 116 6.89 7.17 0.61
CA MET A 116 5.99 7.14 1.74
C MET A 116 6.02 8.52 2.41
N PRO A 117 4.86 9.19 2.53
CA PRO A 117 4.78 10.53 3.11
C PRO A 117 5.34 10.58 4.53
N ALA A 118 6.09 11.65 4.82
CA ALA A 118 6.76 11.89 6.09
C ALA A 118 7.67 10.73 6.56
N TYR A 119 8.23 9.95 5.63
CA TYR A 119 9.18 8.89 5.92
C TYR A 119 10.32 8.81 4.89
N THR A 120 10.00 8.62 3.60
CA THR A 120 11.03 8.53 2.53
C THR A 120 11.09 9.74 1.60
N ASP A 121 10.25 10.75 1.84
CA ASP A 121 10.18 12.02 1.13
C ASP A 121 11.00 13.15 1.79
N ILE A 122 11.58 12.92 2.97
CA ILE A 122 12.31 13.91 3.77
C ILE A 122 13.83 13.95 3.48
N GLY A 123 14.28 13.38 2.36
CA GLY A 123 15.71 13.22 2.03
C GLY A 123 16.06 13.50 0.59
#